data_AF-A0A6P4YN71-F1
#
_entry.id   AF-A0A6P4YN71-F1
#
_cell.length_a   1.000
_cell.length_b   1.000
_cell.length_c   1.000
_cell.angle_alpha   90.00
_cell.angle_beta   90.00
_cell.angle_gamma   90.00
#
_symmetry.space_group_name_H-M   'P 1'
#
loop_
_entity.id
_entity.type
_entity.pdbx_description
1 polymer ?
#
loop_
_entity_poly.entity_id
_entity_poly.type
_entity_poly.pdbx_seq_one_letter_code
_entity_poly.pdbx_strand_id
1 'polypeptide(L)'
;MTKVIAVFGATGAQGGGVANALLEDTDFEVRVVTRNASSDEARALQERGADVVQANYDDPGTLGPAMQGAYGAFVVINYWEHRDFHRAVMQGKAVADAAKSADVQHVVFSTLEHVQKIAGFPCQHFDSKALVDEYMTSLNLPVTFVKYPFFYENYLKARKILKLEDGTYEIVGAIFQDIRWRALHWTAAVSLTWASPSGRSSRTGANGCAGLWASARTNSPSNNTQRFCPSTWRQRCLRRPR
;
A
#
# COMPACT_ATOMS: atom_id res chain seq x y z
N MET A 1 27.83 5.43 -2.11
CA MET A 1 27.36 4.31 -1.28
C MET A 1 25.94 3.99 -1.71
N THR A 2 25.65 2.72 -1.95
CA THR A 2 24.30 2.24 -2.27
C THR A 2 23.39 2.44 -1.06
N LYS A 3 22.11 2.79 -1.28
CA LYS A 3 21.16 3.05 -0.20
C LYS A 3 20.46 1.75 0.20
N VAL A 4 20.63 1.31 1.45
CA VAL A 4 19.90 0.15 1.97
C VAL A 4 18.44 0.53 2.27
N ILE A 5 17.49 -0.19 1.70
CA ILE A 5 16.06 -0.03 1.94
C ILE A 5 15.50 -1.25 2.67
N ALA A 6 15.05 -1.06 3.91
CA ALA A 6 14.38 -2.08 4.69
C ALA A 6 12.90 -2.19 4.27
N VAL A 7 12.48 -3.35 3.77
CA VAL A 7 11.13 -3.58 3.29
C VAL A 7 10.41 -4.50 4.27
N PHE A 8 9.58 -3.93 5.13
CA PHE A 8 8.74 -4.70 6.05
C PHE A 8 7.52 -5.26 5.32
N GLY A 9 7.22 -6.54 5.57
CA GLY A 9 6.17 -7.25 4.85
C GLY A 9 6.57 -7.61 3.41
N ALA A 10 7.87 -7.76 3.17
CA ALA A 10 8.45 -8.07 1.85
C ALA A 10 8.00 -9.40 1.26
N THR A 11 7.52 -10.36 2.06
CA THR A 11 6.94 -11.62 1.57
C THR A 11 5.44 -11.53 1.24
N GLY A 12 4.83 -10.35 1.48
CA GLY A 12 3.43 -10.08 1.13
C GLY A 12 3.27 -9.41 -0.24
N ALA A 13 2.03 -9.23 -0.68
CA ALA A 13 1.75 -8.68 -2.03
C ALA A 13 2.32 -7.26 -2.26
N GLN A 14 2.17 -6.35 -1.29
CA GLN A 14 2.67 -4.98 -1.43
C GLN A 14 4.19 -4.92 -1.25
N GLY A 15 4.69 -5.43 -0.12
CA GLY A 15 6.12 -5.39 0.18
C GLY A 15 6.94 -6.18 -0.83
N GLY A 16 6.46 -7.33 -1.30
CA GLY A 16 7.14 -8.12 -2.33
C GLY A 16 7.19 -7.39 -3.67
N GLY A 17 6.12 -6.70 -4.06
CA GLY A 17 6.15 -5.83 -5.24
C GLY A 17 7.16 -4.70 -5.12
N VAL A 18 7.34 -4.13 -3.93
CA VAL A 18 8.36 -3.08 -3.66
C VAL A 18 9.76 -3.68 -3.67
N ALA A 19 9.99 -4.80 -2.98
CA ALA A 19 11.29 -5.46 -2.92
C ALA A 19 11.77 -5.87 -4.31
N ASN A 20 10.91 -6.51 -5.11
CA ASN A 20 11.25 -6.91 -6.48
C ASN A 20 11.59 -5.71 -7.37
N ALA A 21 10.87 -4.59 -7.26
CA ALA A 21 11.15 -3.39 -8.03
C ALA A 21 12.46 -2.71 -7.61
N LEU A 22 12.77 -2.70 -6.30
CA LEU A 22 14.03 -2.15 -5.80
C LEU A 22 15.23 -3.03 -6.17
N LEU A 23 15.06 -4.34 -6.25
CA LEU A 23 16.11 -5.28 -6.69
C LEU A 23 16.47 -5.12 -8.18
N GLU A 24 15.65 -4.43 -8.97
CA GLU A 24 15.94 -4.09 -10.36
C GLU A 24 16.70 -2.77 -10.51
N ASP A 25 16.86 -2.01 -9.41
CA ASP A 25 17.49 -0.70 -9.38
C ASP A 25 18.86 -0.79 -8.69
N THR A 26 19.92 -0.43 -9.42
CA THR A 26 21.31 -0.52 -8.94
C THR A 26 21.65 0.50 -7.85
N ASP A 27 20.82 1.52 -7.63
CA ASP A 27 21.05 2.54 -6.61
C ASP A 27 20.68 2.06 -5.19
N PHE A 28 20.00 0.91 -5.08
CA PHE A 28 19.47 0.38 -3.83
C PHE A 28 19.97 -1.03 -3.51
N GLU A 29 20.19 -1.26 -2.22
CA GLU A 29 20.32 -2.60 -1.64
C GLU A 29 19.03 -2.91 -0.88
N VAL A 30 18.48 -4.11 -1.07
CA VAL A 30 17.19 -4.47 -0.50
C VAL A 30 17.38 -5.35 0.72
N ARG A 31 16.84 -4.91 1.85
CA ARG A 31 16.71 -5.72 3.06
C ARG A 31 15.25 -6.15 3.23
N VAL A 32 14.99 -7.43 3.00
CA VAL A 32 13.72 -8.10 3.23
C VAL A 32 13.54 -8.28 4.73
N VAL A 33 12.53 -7.61 5.30
CA VAL A 33 12.16 -7.79 6.71
C VAL A 33 10.88 -8.63 6.79
N THR A 34 11.00 -9.82 7.38
CA THR A 34 9.93 -10.83 7.44
C THR A 34 9.93 -11.54 8.79
N ARG A 35 8.80 -12.16 9.16
CA ARG A 35 8.71 -12.96 10.39
C ARG A 35 9.31 -14.36 10.24
N ASN A 36 9.40 -14.85 9.01
CA ASN A 36 9.97 -16.16 8.70
C ASN A 36 11.02 -15.98 7.60
N ALA A 37 12.28 -15.83 8.01
CA ALA A 37 13.41 -15.67 7.09
C ALA A 37 13.65 -16.92 6.21
N SER A 38 13.13 -18.08 6.63
CA SER A 38 13.25 -19.35 5.91
C SER A 38 12.05 -19.66 5.01
N SER A 39 11.08 -18.76 4.88
CA SER A 39 9.94 -18.93 3.94
C SER A 39 10.42 -19.02 2.49
N ASP A 40 9.66 -19.70 1.63
CA ASP A 40 10.00 -19.82 0.21
C ASP A 40 10.06 -18.44 -0.47
N GLU A 41 9.16 -17.52 -0.11
CA GLU A 41 9.18 -16.15 -0.62
C GLU A 41 10.42 -15.36 -0.18
N ALA A 42 10.87 -15.55 1.06
CA ALA A 42 12.09 -14.91 1.55
C ALA A 42 13.34 -15.47 0.85
N ARG A 43 13.42 -16.79 0.68
CA ARG A 43 14.49 -17.45 -0.08
C ARG A 43 14.52 -16.99 -1.54
N ALA A 44 13.37 -16.89 -2.20
CA ALA A 44 13.29 -16.39 -3.57
C ALA A 44 13.80 -14.94 -3.70
N LEU A 45 13.51 -14.06 -2.73
CA LEU A 45 14.06 -12.71 -2.72
C LEU A 45 15.56 -12.69 -2.43
N GLN A 46 16.02 -13.59 -1.55
CA GLN A 46 17.45 -13.75 -1.25
C GLN A 46 18.25 -14.19 -2.48
N GLU A 47 17.74 -15.17 -3.25
CA GLU A 47 18.34 -15.63 -4.51
C GLU A 47 18.46 -14.53 -5.56
N ARG A 48 17.59 -13.51 -5.47
CA ARG A 48 17.65 -12.30 -6.31
C ARG A 48 18.63 -11.24 -5.81
N GLY A 49 19.33 -11.48 -4.69
CA GLY A 49 20.35 -10.57 -4.14
C GLY A 49 19.88 -9.70 -2.98
N ALA A 50 18.72 -9.99 -2.37
CA ALA A 50 18.30 -9.29 -1.16
C ALA A 50 18.95 -9.87 0.12
N ASP A 51 19.23 -9.00 1.08
CA ASP A 51 19.48 -9.41 2.46
C ASP A 51 18.17 -9.78 3.15
N VAL A 52 18.15 -10.88 3.90
CA VAL A 52 16.95 -11.28 4.65
C VAL A 52 17.19 -11.14 6.14
N VAL A 53 16.32 -10.38 6.81
CA VAL A 53 16.34 -10.19 8.26
C VAL A 53 15.00 -10.61 8.86
N GLN A 54 15.09 -11.37 9.95
CA GLN A 54 13.91 -11.76 10.71
C GLN A 54 13.54 -10.67 11.72
N ALA A 55 12.31 -10.16 11.65
CA ALA A 55 11.75 -9.26 12.66
C ALA A 55 10.23 -9.45 12.76
N ASN A 56 9.68 -9.08 13.91
CA ASN A 56 8.26 -9.22 14.19
C ASN A 56 7.69 -7.92 14.76
N TYR A 57 6.58 -7.45 14.17
CA TYR A 57 5.88 -6.27 14.67
C TYR A 57 5.33 -6.42 16.09
N ASP A 58 5.09 -7.66 16.54
CA ASP A 58 4.68 -7.94 17.92
C ASP A 58 5.86 -8.08 18.90
N ASP A 59 7.10 -7.97 18.41
CA ASP A 59 8.31 -7.94 19.21
C ASP A 59 9.14 -6.68 18.86
N PRO A 60 8.82 -5.53 19.48
CA PRO A 60 9.46 -4.25 19.17
C PRO A 60 10.99 -4.26 19.24
N GLY A 61 11.57 -5.14 20.08
CA GLY A 61 13.02 -5.28 20.22
C GLY A 61 13.72 -5.74 18.93
N THR A 62 12.98 -6.38 18.02
CA THR A 62 13.50 -6.87 16.74
C THR A 62 13.46 -5.81 15.62
N LEU A 63 12.67 -4.74 15.78
CA LEU A 63 12.42 -3.76 14.71
C LEU A 63 13.59 -2.81 14.49
N GLY A 64 14.22 -2.34 15.57
CA GLY A 64 15.41 -1.48 15.52
C GLY A 64 16.58 -2.16 14.81
N PRO A 65 17.00 -3.36 15.25
CA PRO A 65 18.05 -4.14 14.57
C PRO A 65 17.78 -4.36 13.08
N ALA A 66 16.53 -4.56 12.67
CA ALA A 66 16.18 -4.73 11.26
C ALA A 66 16.40 -3.46 10.42
N MET A 67 16.31 -2.27 11.04
CA MET A 67 16.53 -0.97 10.39
C MET A 67 17.94 -0.42 10.56
N GLN A 68 18.83 -1.11 11.30
CA GLN A 68 20.18 -0.64 11.54
C GLN A 68 20.95 -0.43 10.22
N GLY A 69 21.45 0.79 10.00
CA GLY A 69 22.17 1.17 8.78
C GLY A 69 21.31 1.30 7.52
N ALA A 70 19.98 1.19 7.64
CA ALA A 70 19.08 1.44 6.52
C ALA A 70 18.96 2.94 6.23
N TYR A 71 19.08 3.32 4.97
CA TYR A 71 18.77 4.69 4.53
C TYR A 71 17.26 4.94 4.59
N GLY A 72 16.47 3.94 4.17
CA GLY A 72 15.02 4.06 4.05
C GLY A 72 14.27 2.82 4.52
N ALA A 73 13.00 2.98 4.87
CA ALA A 73 12.12 1.86 5.21
C ALA A 73 10.75 1.92 4.51
N PHE A 74 10.36 0.86 3.80
CA PHE A 74 8.98 0.65 3.39
C PHE A 74 8.23 -0.15 4.45
N VAL A 75 7.08 0.35 4.88
CA VAL A 75 6.30 -0.21 5.98
C VAL A 75 4.85 -0.44 5.56
N VAL A 76 4.35 -1.65 5.82
CA VAL A 76 2.94 -2.01 5.70
C VAL A 76 2.51 -2.85 6.90
N ILE A 77 1.35 -2.52 7.48
CA ILE A 77 0.75 -3.24 8.62
C ILE A 77 -0.42 -4.09 8.14
N ASN A 78 -0.33 -5.40 8.38
CA ASN A 78 -1.34 -6.36 7.97
C ASN A 78 -2.46 -6.51 9.03
N TYR A 79 -3.45 -5.62 8.97
CA TYR A 79 -4.64 -5.71 9.82
C TYR A 79 -5.38 -7.06 9.73
N TRP A 80 -5.43 -7.67 8.55
CA TRP A 80 -6.31 -8.81 8.27
C TRP A 80 -5.91 -10.10 8.97
N GLU A 81 -4.67 -10.18 9.44
CA GLU A 81 -4.15 -11.35 10.15
C GLU A 81 -4.82 -11.56 11.51
N HIS A 82 -4.95 -10.48 12.29
CA HIS A 82 -5.55 -10.55 13.63
C HIS A 82 -6.90 -9.85 13.72
N ARG A 83 -7.22 -8.98 12.75
CA ARG A 83 -8.43 -8.13 12.73
C ARG A 83 -8.61 -7.35 14.03
N ASP A 84 -7.50 -6.92 14.60
CA ASP A 84 -7.44 -6.20 15.87
C ASP A 84 -6.92 -4.78 15.62
N PHE A 85 -7.76 -3.81 15.97
CA PHE A 85 -7.48 -2.39 15.82
C PHE A 85 -6.30 -1.95 16.69
N HIS A 86 -6.32 -2.28 17.98
CA HIS A 86 -5.31 -1.83 18.94
C HIS A 86 -3.96 -2.45 18.64
N ARG A 87 -3.94 -3.72 18.25
CA ARG A 87 -2.72 -4.41 17.82
C ARG A 87 -2.13 -3.75 16.57
N ALA A 88 -2.94 -3.46 15.55
CA ALA A 88 -2.45 -2.80 14.33
C ALA A 88 -1.86 -1.40 14.63
N VAL A 89 -2.49 -0.64 15.52
CA VAL A 89 -1.96 0.66 15.98
C VAL A 89 -0.64 0.47 16.74
N MET A 90 -0.58 -0.48 17.68
CA MET A 90 0.62 -0.78 18.47
C MET A 90 1.80 -1.15 17.55
N GLN A 91 1.58 -2.06 16.61
CA GLN A 91 2.58 -2.49 15.63
C GLN A 91 3.09 -1.31 14.78
N GLY A 92 2.19 -0.45 14.31
CA GLY A 92 2.54 0.73 13.52
C GLY A 92 3.30 1.79 14.31
N LYS A 93 2.99 1.97 15.60
CA LYS A 93 3.76 2.86 16.48
C LYS A 93 5.15 2.31 16.77
N ALA A 94 5.26 1.02 17.08
CA ALA A 94 6.53 0.36 17.37
C ALA A 94 7.52 0.48 16.21
N VAL A 95 7.07 0.30 14.96
CA VAL A 95 7.94 0.48 13.78
C VAL A 95 8.29 1.95 13.53
N ALA A 96 7.40 2.89 13.84
CA ALA A 96 7.71 4.32 13.76
C ALA A 96 8.80 4.72 14.78
N ASP A 97 8.68 4.27 16.03
CA ASP A 97 9.67 4.51 17.08
C ASP A 97 11.03 3.87 16.72
N ALA A 98 11.01 2.66 16.17
CA ALA A 98 12.22 1.98 15.73
C ALA A 98 12.87 2.68 14.52
N ALA A 99 12.08 3.18 13.56
CA ALA A 99 12.59 3.95 12.42
C ALA A 99 13.24 5.27 12.86
N LYS A 100 12.63 5.94 13.85
CA LYS A 100 13.20 7.15 14.46
C LYS A 100 14.51 6.85 15.18
N SER A 101 14.53 5.78 15.96
CA SER A 101 15.70 5.39 16.76
C SER A 101 16.87 4.91 15.91
N ALA A 102 16.59 4.28 14.76
CA ALA A 102 17.59 3.86 13.79
C ALA A 102 18.07 4.98 12.85
N ASP A 103 17.58 6.21 13.05
CA ASP A 103 17.87 7.39 12.22
C ASP A 103 17.66 7.16 10.71
N VAL A 104 16.54 6.50 10.38
CA VAL A 104 16.15 6.27 8.99
C VAL A 104 15.83 7.62 8.32
N GLN A 105 16.44 7.87 7.17
CA GLN A 105 16.37 9.16 6.47
C GLN A 105 15.06 9.37 5.74
N HIS A 106 14.33 8.30 5.40
CA HIS A 106 12.99 8.39 4.83
C HIS A 106 12.15 7.13 5.11
N VAL A 107 10.86 7.28 5.34
CA VAL A 107 9.91 6.17 5.52
C VAL A 107 8.84 6.26 4.44
N VAL A 108 8.52 5.15 3.80
CA VAL A 108 7.33 5.05 2.96
C VAL A 108 6.32 4.16 3.68
N PHE A 109 5.23 4.76 4.13
CA PHE A 109 4.20 4.05 4.89
C PHE A 109 2.95 3.81 4.03
N SER A 110 2.58 2.55 3.87
CA SER A 110 1.33 2.13 3.23
C SER A 110 0.17 2.28 4.23
N THR A 111 -0.62 3.34 4.03
CA THR A 111 -1.71 3.74 4.91
C THR A 111 -3.04 3.85 4.15
N LEU A 112 -4.10 4.26 4.85
CA LEU A 112 -5.46 4.44 4.34
C LEU A 112 -6.07 5.72 4.93
N GLU A 113 -7.27 6.08 4.48
CA GLU A 113 -7.99 7.27 4.95
C GLU A 113 -8.48 7.15 6.40
N HIS A 114 -8.58 8.27 7.11
CA HIS A 114 -9.24 8.30 8.41
C HIS A 114 -10.77 8.38 8.23
N VAL A 115 -11.40 7.24 8.00
CA VAL A 115 -12.84 7.14 7.69
C VAL A 115 -13.70 7.71 8.81
N GLN A 116 -13.38 7.46 10.08
CA GLN A 116 -14.12 8.02 11.20
C GLN A 116 -14.13 9.55 11.19
N LYS A 117 -12.99 10.20 10.90
CA LYS A 117 -12.90 11.67 10.82
C LYS A 117 -13.59 12.23 9.57
N ILE A 118 -13.49 11.53 8.44
CA ILE A 118 -14.02 11.99 7.15
C ILE A 118 -15.53 11.80 7.03
N ALA A 119 -16.03 10.65 7.49
CA ALA A 119 -17.38 10.18 7.22
C ALA A 119 -18.23 9.93 8.48
N GLY A 120 -17.64 10.02 9.68
CA GLY A 120 -18.36 9.93 10.95
C GLY A 120 -18.65 8.51 11.45
N PHE A 121 -18.19 7.47 10.76
CA PHE A 121 -18.37 6.07 11.16
C PHE A 121 -17.05 5.29 11.13
N PRO A 122 -16.90 4.25 11.97
CA PRO A 122 -15.62 3.59 12.13
C PRO A 122 -15.37 2.59 11.00
N CYS A 123 -14.15 2.61 10.48
CA CYS A 123 -13.61 1.60 9.59
C CYS A 123 -12.25 1.15 10.17
N GLN A 124 -12.28 0.20 11.11
CA GLN A 124 -11.12 -0.14 11.95
C GLN A 124 -9.82 -0.40 11.18
N HIS A 125 -9.89 -1.13 10.06
CA HIS A 125 -8.71 -1.43 9.24
C HIS A 125 -8.12 -0.24 8.48
N PHE A 126 -8.92 0.82 8.26
CA PHE A 126 -8.50 2.10 7.69
C PHE A 126 -8.02 3.03 8.81
N ASP A 127 -8.87 3.23 9.82
CA ASP A 127 -8.61 4.16 10.93
C ASP A 127 -7.36 3.75 11.73
N SER A 128 -7.07 2.45 11.89
CA SER A 128 -5.85 2.00 12.56
C SER A 128 -4.58 2.49 11.84
N LYS A 129 -4.58 2.51 10.49
CA LYS A 129 -3.44 3.01 9.71
C LYS A 129 -3.39 4.54 9.72
N ALA A 130 -4.54 5.20 9.71
CA ALA A 130 -4.61 6.64 9.86
C ALA A 130 -4.03 7.09 11.21
N LEU A 131 -4.33 6.42 12.32
CA LEU A 131 -3.72 6.77 13.61
C LEU A 131 -2.19 6.59 13.63
N VAL A 132 -1.66 5.64 12.84
CA VAL A 132 -0.22 5.47 12.68
C VAL A 132 0.37 6.58 11.81
N ASP A 133 -0.33 7.06 10.79
CA ASP A 133 0.09 8.21 9.99
C ASP A 133 0.22 9.50 10.83
N GLU A 134 -0.75 9.73 11.72
CA GLU A 134 -0.74 10.86 12.65
C GLU A 134 0.42 10.73 13.65
N TYR A 135 0.68 9.51 14.12
CA TYR A 135 1.78 9.24 15.02
C TYR A 135 3.15 9.47 14.37
N MET A 136 3.38 8.93 13.17
CA MET A 136 4.63 9.16 12.42
C MET A 136 4.86 10.65 12.15
N THR A 137 3.79 11.39 11.84
CA THR A 137 3.84 12.85 11.68
C THR A 137 4.24 13.53 12.99
N SER A 138 3.67 13.11 14.13
CA SER A 138 3.99 13.68 15.45
C SER A 138 5.45 13.47 15.89
N LEU A 139 6.10 12.42 15.40
CA LEU A 139 7.53 12.14 15.64
C LEU A 139 8.47 12.95 14.73
N ASN A 140 7.91 13.77 13.83
CA ASN A 140 8.63 14.45 12.76
C ASN A 140 9.51 13.46 11.97
N LEU A 141 8.97 12.29 11.65
CA LEU A 141 9.63 11.36 10.74
C LEU A 141 9.55 11.90 9.30
N PRO A 142 10.64 11.80 8.52
CA PRO A 142 10.59 12.07 7.09
C PRO A 142 9.78 10.96 6.40
N VAL A 143 8.47 11.14 6.25
CA VAL A 143 7.56 10.08 5.79
C VAL A 143 6.77 10.47 4.54
N THR A 144 6.65 9.52 3.61
CA THR A 144 5.69 9.56 2.50
C THR A 144 4.57 8.56 2.76
N PHE A 145 3.34 9.06 2.80
CA PHE A 145 2.15 8.22 2.92
C PHE A 145 1.62 7.79 1.55
N VAL A 146 1.50 6.48 1.35
CA VAL A 146 0.91 5.89 0.14
C VAL A 146 -0.44 5.31 0.51
N LYS A 147 -1.51 5.82 -0.11
CA LYS A 147 -2.89 5.33 0.07
C LYS A 147 -3.30 4.55 -1.17
N TYR A 148 -3.43 3.24 -1.01
CA TYR A 148 -3.82 2.37 -2.10
C TYR A 148 -5.34 2.28 -2.21
N PRO A 149 -5.88 2.29 -3.44
CA PRO A 149 -7.26 1.91 -3.65
C PRO A 149 -7.43 0.39 -3.47
N PHE A 150 -8.67 -0.07 -3.64
CA PHE A 150 -8.95 -1.50 -3.65
C PHE A 150 -8.15 -2.24 -4.73
N PHE A 151 -7.47 -3.31 -4.32
CA PHE A 151 -6.63 -4.12 -5.20
C PHE A 151 -7.46 -4.95 -6.17
N TYR A 152 -7.06 -4.92 -7.45
CA TYR A 152 -7.68 -5.73 -8.50
C TYR A 152 -7.61 -7.23 -8.18
N GLU A 153 -6.52 -7.67 -7.58
CA GLU A 153 -6.19 -9.03 -7.18
C GLU A 153 -7.20 -9.61 -6.18
N ASN A 154 -7.92 -8.75 -5.45
CA ASN A 154 -9.01 -9.18 -4.59
C ASN A 154 -10.14 -9.83 -5.40
N TYR A 155 -10.40 -9.38 -6.63
CA TYR A 155 -11.37 -9.98 -7.55
C TYR A 155 -10.93 -11.32 -8.12
N LEU A 156 -9.65 -11.66 -8.02
CA LEU A 156 -9.15 -12.97 -8.43
C LEU A 156 -9.25 -13.99 -7.28
N LYS A 157 -9.41 -13.51 -6.03
CA LYS A 157 -9.33 -14.32 -4.81
C LYS A 157 -10.56 -14.17 -3.92
N ALA A 158 -10.57 -13.19 -3.03
CA ALA A 158 -11.54 -13.08 -1.94
C ALA A 158 -12.90 -12.50 -2.36
N ARG A 159 -12.95 -11.81 -3.51
CA ARG A 159 -14.14 -11.15 -4.06
C ARG A 159 -14.39 -11.59 -5.49
N LYS A 160 -14.25 -12.89 -5.78
CA LYS A 160 -14.37 -13.42 -7.15
C LYS A 160 -15.62 -12.90 -7.86
N ILE A 161 -15.42 -12.47 -9.09
CA ILE A 161 -16.52 -12.16 -10.00
C ILE A 161 -17.17 -13.49 -10.37
N LEU A 162 -18.44 -13.65 -10.04
CA LEU A 162 -19.19 -14.87 -10.31
C LEU A 162 -19.92 -14.74 -11.63
N LYS A 163 -19.73 -15.69 -12.54
CA LYS A 163 -20.52 -15.77 -13.76
C LYS A 163 -21.82 -16.52 -13.46
N LEU A 164 -22.96 -15.91 -13.77
CA LEU A 164 -24.29 -16.48 -13.58
C LEU A 164 -24.73 -17.26 -14.83
N GLU A 165 -25.77 -18.08 -14.68
CA GLU A 165 -26.31 -18.95 -15.74
C GLU A 165 -26.88 -18.15 -16.93
N ASP A 166 -27.42 -16.96 -16.67
CA ASP A 166 -27.96 -16.04 -17.69
C ASP A 166 -26.86 -15.29 -18.48
N GLY A 167 -25.58 -15.61 -18.23
CA GLY A 167 -24.44 -14.97 -18.86
C GLY A 167 -24.04 -13.62 -18.26
N THR A 168 -24.72 -13.16 -17.19
CA THR A 168 -24.33 -11.96 -16.45
C THR A 168 -23.27 -12.27 -15.38
N TYR A 169 -22.69 -11.22 -14.79
CA TYR A 169 -21.66 -11.34 -13.77
C TYR A 169 -22.08 -10.62 -12.49
N GLU A 170 -21.80 -11.23 -11.35
CA GLU A 170 -22.06 -10.71 -10.02
C GLU A 170 -20.76 -10.41 -9.28
N ILE A 171 -20.71 -9.24 -8.63
CA ILE A 171 -19.63 -8.83 -7.76
C ILE A 171 -20.20 -8.60 -6.36
N VAL A 172 -19.81 -9.43 -5.39
CA VAL A 172 -20.30 -9.32 -4.02
C VAL A 172 -19.43 -8.32 -3.23
N GLY A 173 -19.90 -7.08 -3.09
CA GLY A 173 -19.25 -6.06 -2.28
C GLY A 173 -19.92 -4.68 -2.37
N ALA A 174 -19.58 -3.78 -1.45
CA ALA A 174 -20.01 -2.38 -1.52
C ALA A 174 -19.31 -1.70 -2.69
N ILE A 175 -20.05 -1.46 -3.78
CA ILE A 175 -19.57 -0.66 -4.90
C ILE A 175 -19.88 0.80 -4.56
N PHE A 176 -18.87 1.56 -4.12
CA PHE A 176 -19.02 3.01 -3.99
C PHE A 176 -19.14 3.64 -5.38
N GLN A 177 -19.90 4.74 -5.51
CA GLN A 177 -20.25 5.32 -6.81
C GLN A 177 -19.03 5.79 -7.65
N ASP A 178 -17.84 5.91 -7.05
CA ASP A 178 -16.57 6.21 -7.72
C ASP A 178 -15.45 5.29 -7.21
N ILE A 179 -15.29 4.10 -7.79
CA ILE A 179 -14.11 3.26 -7.49
C ILE A 179 -13.02 3.50 -8.51
N ARG A 180 -11.90 4.06 -8.05
CA ARG A 180 -10.65 4.09 -8.81
C ARG A 180 -9.90 2.79 -8.57
N TRP A 181 -9.80 1.93 -9.58
CA TRP A 181 -9.00 0.71 -9.53
C TRP A 181 -7.54 1.01 -9.87
N ARG A 182 -6.59 0.37 -9.18
CA ARG A 182 -5.18 0.35 -9.60
C ARG A 182 -4.62 -1.06 -9.43
N ALA A 183 -3.88 -1.52 -10.43
CA ALA A 183 -3.20 -2.81 -10.41
C ALA A 183 -1.88 -2.71 -9.64
N LEU A 184 -1.47 -3.81 -8.98
CA LEU A 184 -0.28 -3.87 -8.12
C LEU A 184 1.06 -3.66 -8.87
N HIS A 185 1.08 -3.70 -10.21
CA HIS A 185 2.31 -3.47 -10.99
C HIS A 185 2.90 -2.04 -10.86
N TRP A 186 2.25 -1.15 -10.10
CA TRP A 186 2.73 0.22 -9.84
C TRP A 186 3.53 0.40 -8.53
N THR A 187 3.91 -0.67 -7.82
CA THR A 187 4.87 -0.55 -6.69
C THR A 187 6.19 0.10 -7.10
N ALA A 188 6.55 0.07 -8.39
CA ALA A 188 7.70 0.81 -8.94
C ALA A 188 7.66 2.34 -8.71
N ALA A 189 6.47 2.93 -8.51
CA ALA A 189 6.38 4.36 -8.15
C ALA A 189 6.87 4.67 -6.73
N VAL A 190 6.97 3.65 -5.87
CA VAL A 190 7.59 3.79 -4.54
C VAL A 190 9.09 4.01 -4.68
N SER A 191 9.77 3.38 -5.64
CA SER A 191 11.19 3.60 -5.94
C SER A 191 11.49 5.10 -6.17
N LEU A 192 10.58 5.79 -6.89
CA LEU A 192 10.69 7.23 -7.18
C LEU A 192 10.55 8.13 -5.94
N THR A 193 9.93 7.65 -4.85
CA THR A 193 9.81 8.46 -3.61
C THR A 193 11.14 8.62 -2.90
N TRP A 194 12.07 7.67 -3.07
CA TRP A 194 13.41 7.71 -2.49
C TRP A 194 14.37 8.65 -3.23
N ALA A 195 14.00 9.06 -4.45
CA ALA A 195 14.74 9.98 -5.29
C ALA A 195 14.40 11.47 -5.02
N SER A 196 13.35 11.78 -4.23
CA SER A 196 12.96 13.15 -3.92
C SER A 196 13.17 13.47 -2.42
N PRO A 197 14.17 14.31 -2.06
CA PRO A 197 14.49 14.64 -0.66
C PRO A 197 13.44 15.48 0.07
N SER A 198 12.44 16.01 -0.64
CA SER A 198 11.39 16.82 -0.03
C SER A 198 10.17 15.95 0.25
N GLY A 199 9.89 15.67 1.53
CA GLY A 199 8.73 14.93 2.04
C GLY A 199 7.36 15.55 1.70
N ARG A 200 7.06 15.75 0.42
CA ARG A 200 5.74 16.05 -0.10
C ARG A 200 5.07 14.75 -0.49
N SER A 201 3.79 14.61 -0.13
CA SER A 201 2.91 13.61 -0.73
C SER A 201 3.03 13.72 -2.25
N SER A 202 3.65 12.73 -2.89
CA SER A 202 3.77 12.70 -4.34
C SER A 202 2.42 12.34 -4.93
N ARG A 203 1.67 13.37 -5.37
CA ARG A 203 0.75 13.21 -6.50
C ARG A 203 1.59 13.29 -7.76
N THR A 204 2.08 12.16 -8.25
CA THR A 204 2.68 12.10 -9.58
C THR A 204 1.56 11.88 -10.61
N GLY A 205 1.30 12.94 -11.37
CA GLY A 205 0.58 12.88 -12.64
C GLY A 205 1.51 13.36 -13.75
N ALA A 206 1.68 12.54 -14.79
CA ALA A 206 2.08 12.89 -16.16
C ALA A 206 2.21 11.54 -16.92
N ASN A 207 1.59 11.27 -18.08
CA ASN A 207 0.87 12.09 -19.04
C ASN A 207 -0.21 11.26 -19.76
N GLY A 208 -1.34 11.89 -20.06
CA GLY A 208 -2.38 11.36 -20.95
C GLY A 208 -3.78 11.87 -20.61
N CYS A 209 -4.08 13.09 -21.06
CA CYS A 209 -5.36 13.83 -20.97
C CYS A 209 -5.73 14.43 -19.61
N ALA A 210 -5.68 15.77 -19.60
CA ALA A 210 -6.14 16.68 -18.57
C ALA A 210 -7.56 16.38 -18.08
N GLY A 211 -7.76 16.53 -16.77
CA GLY A 211 -9.05 16.43 -16.10
C GLY A 211 -8.91 16.59 -14.59
N LEU A 212 -8.58 17.80 -14.15
CA LEU A 212 -8.79 18.27 -12.78
C LEU A 212 -10.25 18.01 -12.37
N TRP A 213 -10.51 17.07 -11.45
CA TRP A 213 -11.71 17.11 -10.61
C TRP A 213 -11.38 16.50 -9.25
N ALA A 214 -11.19 17.37 -8.26
CA ALA A 214 -11.52 17.07 -6.88
C ALA A 214 -13.06 17.00 -6.80
N SER A 215 -13.63 15.94 -6.23
CA SER A 215 -15.06 15.94 -5.90
C SER A 215 -15.24 16.25 -4.41
N ALA A 216 -16.09 17.24 -4.15
CA ALA A 216 -16.62 17.60 -2.85
C ALA A 216 -18.12 17.28 -2.84
N ARG A 217 -18.56 16.49 -1.83
CA ARG A 217 -19.94 16.36 -1.27
C ARG A 217 -21.06 15.87 -2.22
N THR A 218 -22.17 15.20 -1.84
CA THR A 218 -22.98 15.02 -0.60
C THR A 218 -23.75 13.67 -0.59
N ASN A 219 -24.17 13.24 0.61
CA ASN A 219 -25.04 12.11 1.01
C ASN A 219 -26.12 11.56 0.03
N SER A 220 -26.21 10.23 -0.06
CA SER A 220 -27.45 9.43 0.18
C SER A 220 -27.15 7.91 0.17
N PRO A 221 -27.66 7.09 1.11
CA PRO A 221 -27.46 5.64 1.08
C PRO A 221 -28.62 4.95 0.34
N SER A 222 -28.34 4.32 -0.80
CA SER A 222 -29.23 3.30 -1.36
C SER A 222 -28.45 2.01 -1.58
N ASN A 223 -28.84 0.95 -0.87
CA ASN A 223 -28.44 -0.42 -1.14
C ASN A 223 -28.74 -0.74 -2.61
N ASN A 224 -27.73 -1.00 -3.43
CA ASN A 224 -27.94 -1.33 -4.84
C ASN A 224 -27.02 -2.47 -5.27
N THR A 225 -27.63 -3.65 -5.45
CA THR A 225 -27.06 -4.74 -6.25
C THR A 225 -27.10 -4.29 -7.71
N GLN A 226 -25.94 -3.99 -8.31
CA GLN A 226 -25.89 -3.63 -9.74
C GLN A 226 -25.62 -4.88 -10.59
N ARG A 227 -26.58 -5.23 -11.46
CA ARG A 227 -26.38 -6.18 -12.56
C ARG A 227 -25.90 -5.41 -13.78
N PHE A 228 -24.80 -5.86 -14.40
CA PHE A 228 -24.28 -5.26 -15.64
C PHE A 228 -24.53 -6.19 -16.84
N CYS A 229 -25.03 -5.62 -17.94
CA CYS A 229 -25.25 -6.29 -19.23
C CYS A 229 -24.16 -5.86 -20.25
N PRO A 230 -23.62 -6.75 -21.13
CA PRO A 230 -22.36 -6.47 -21.84
C PRO A 230 -22.46 -5.58 -23.09
N SER A 231 -23.63 -5.09 -23.49
CA SER A 231 -23.85 -4.65 -24.88
C SER A 231 -23.51 -3.19 -25.24
N THR A 232 -23.08 -2.33 -24.31
CA THR A 232 -22.90 -0.88 -24.59
C THR A 232 -21.46 -0.38 -24.70
N TRP A 233 -20.44 -1.25 -24.70
CA TRP A 233 -19.02 -0.85 -24.85
C TRP A 233 -18.52 -0.85 -26.31
N ARG A 234 -19.21 -0.18 -27.24
CA ARG A 234 -18.62 0.13 -28.56
C ARG A 234 -18.71 1.62 -28.92
N GLN A 235 -17.52 2.17 -29.20
CA GLN A 235 -17.19 3.39 -29.94
C GLN A 235 -17.21 4.74 -29.19
N ARG A 236 -16.07 5.10 -28.58
CA ARG A 236 -15.62 6.51 -28.55
C ARG A 236 -14.09 6.71 -28.45
N CYS A 237 -13.28 5.86 -29.10
CA CYS A 237 -11.81 6.00 -29.08
C CYS A 237 -11.15 6.37 -30.42
N LEU A 238 -11.88 6.85 -31.44
CA LEU A 238 -11.26 7.23 -32.71
C LEU A 238 -11.78 8.56 -33.25
N ARG A 239 -11.30 9.69 -32.73
CA ARG A 239 -11.10 10.94 -33.49
C ARG A 239 -9.90 11.72 -32.91
N ARG A 240 -8.77 11.69 -33.61
CA ARG A 240 -7.66 12.65 -33.44
C ARG A 240 -8.04 13.96 -34.14
N PRO A 241 -7.78 15.15 -33.58
CA PRO A 241 -7.84 16.39 -34.35
C PRO A 241 -6.58 16.52 -35.21
N ARG A 242 -6.74 17.06 -36.43
CA ARG A 242 -5.68 17.74 -37.18
C ARG A 242 -5.56 19.17 -36.68
#